data_AF-A0A1A6H734-F1
#
_entry.id   AF-A0A1A6H734-F1
#
_cell.length_a   1.000
_cell.length_b   1.000
_cell.length_c   1.000
_cell.angle_alpha   90.00
_cell.angle_beta   90.00
_cell.angle_gamma   90.00
#
_symmetry.space_group_name_H-M   'P 1'
#
loop_
_entity.id
_entity.type
_entity.pdbx_description
1 polymer ?
#
loop_
_entity_poly.entity_id
_entity_poly.type
_entity_poly.pdbx_seq_one_letter_code
_entity_poly.pdbx_strand_id
1 'polypeptide(L)'
;PPSEEIKTGEDEDEEDNDALLKENESPDVRRDKPITGEQIELFANKLGEQWKILAPYLEIKDSEIRQIECDSEDVKMRAKQLLVAWQDQEGAHATTDNL
;
A
#
# COMPACT_ATOMS: atom_id res chain seq x y z
N PRO A 1 -24.04 -40.62 36.62
CA PRO A 1 -22.74 -39.94 36.80
C PRO A 1 -22.52 -38.88 35.72
N PRO A 2 -22.52 -37.58 36.05
CA PRO A 2 -21.94 -36.59 35.17
C PRO A 2 -20.41 -36.62 35.36
N SER A 3 -19.71 -37.17 34.37
CA SER A 3 -18.41 -36.69 33.91
C SER A 3 -18.50 -35.18 33.67
N GLU A 4 -17.49 -34.33 33.77
CA GLU A 4 -16.06 -34.41 34.09
C GLU A 4 -15.64 -32.93 34.23
N GLU A 5 -14.62 -32.69 35.05
CA GLU A 5 -13.58 -31.66 34.83
C GLU A 5 -13.87 -30.15 34.93
N ILE A 6 -13.25 -29.60 35.99
CA ILE A 6 -12.76 -28.23 36.22
C ILE A 6 -12.05 -27.57 35.02
N LYS A 7 -12.26 -26.27 34.81
CA LYS A 7 -11.19 -25.38 34.32
C LYS A 7 -11.38 -23.94 34.79
N THR A 8 -10.60 -23.60 35.82
CA THR A 8 -10.14 -22.24 36.13
C THR A 8 -9.34 -21.68 34.95
N GLY A 9 -9.51 -20.39 34.69
CA GLY A 9 -8.70 -19.57 33.78
C GLY A 9 -9.35 -18.19 33.75
N GLU A 10 -9.08 -17.37 34.75
CA GLU A 10 -8.10 -16.27 34.67
C GLU A 10 -8.71 -15.11 33.88
N ASP A 11 -9.50 -14.32 34.61
CA ASP A 11 -9.80 -12.93 34.28
C ASP A 11 -8.53 -12.12 34.58
N GLU A 12 -7.75 -11.81 33.56
CA GLU A 12 -6.71 -10.77 33.61
C GLU A 12 -6.98 -9.81 32.46
N ASP A 13 -7.90 -8.88 32.72
CA ASP A 13 -8.04 -7.64 31.96
C ASP A 13 -6.82 -6.77 32.25
N GLU A 14 -5.79 -6.88 31.42
CA GLU A 14 -4.71 -5.89 31.31
C GLU A 14 -4.86 -5.13 29.98
N GLU A 15 -5.92 -4.32 29.87
CA GLU A 15 -5.95 -3.21 28.91
C GLU A 15 -5.04 -2.09 29.41
N ASP A 16 -3.74 -2.23 29.15
CA ASP A 16 -2.81 -1.10 29.17
C ASP A 16 -1.95 -1.15 27.90
N ASN A 17 -2.62 -1.02 26.75
CA ASN A 17 -1.98 -0.69 25.48
C ASN A 17 -1.78 0.84 25.39
N ASP A 18 -1.05 1.42 26.35
CA ASP A 18 -0.44 2.73 26.15
C ASP A 18 0.91 2.53 25.44
N ALA A 19 0.83 2.19 24.16
CA ALA A 19 1.96 2.21 23.24
C ALA A 19 1.66 3.13 22.06
N LEU A 20 1.09 4.30 22.35
CA LEU A 20 1.41 5.48 21.58
C LEU A 20 2.86 5.87 21.90
N LEU A 21 3.54 6.42 20.89
CA LEU A 21 4.97 6.81 20.86
C LEU A 21 5.86 5.64 20.38
N LYS A 22 6.46 5.65 19.19
CA LYS A 22 7.13 6.78 18.53
C LYS A 22 7.32 6.50 17.05
N GLU A 23 6.71 7.34 16.21
CA GLU A 23 7.10 7.52 14.81
C GLU A 23 8.50 8.15 14.75
N ASN A 24 9.52 7.34 15.01
CA ASN A 24 10.91 7.67 14.76
C ASN A 24 11.44 6.65 13.75
N GLU A 25 10.81 6.60 12.59
CA GLU A 25 11.30 5.78 11.50
C GLU A 25 12.44 6.53 10.81
N SER A 26 13.68 6.12 11.11
CA SER A 26 14.88 6.60 10.43
C SER A 26 14.67 6.64 8.91
N PRO A 27 15.12 7.69 8.21
CA PRO A 27 14.93 7.84 6.77
C PRO A 27 15.55 6.70 5.95
N ASP A 28 16.50 5.94 6.51
CA ASP A 28 17.15 4.81 5.84
C ASP A 28 16.33 3.51 5.86
N VAL A 29 15.31 3.35 6.71
CA VAL A 29 14.46 2.14 6.75
C VAL A 29 13.29 2.21 5.75
N ARG A 30 13.02 3.38 5.17
CA ARG A 30 11.87 3.61 4.27
C ARG A 30 12.13 3.20 2.81
N ARG A 31 13.38 3.06 2.39
CA ARG A 31 13.78 2.83 0.99
C ARG A 31 13.50 1.40 0.51
N ASP A 32 13.58 0.43 1.42
CA ASP A 32 13.35 -0.99 1.11
C ASP A 32 11.88 -1.43 1.31
N LYS A 33 11.00 -0.51 1.71
CA LYS A 33 9.59 -0.85 1.94
C LYS A 33 8.77 -0.59 0.68
N PRO A 34 7.81 -1.47 0.34
CA PRO A 34 6.87 -1.21 -0.73
C PRO A 34 6.10 0.08 -0.43
N ILE A 35 5.77 0.83 -1.48
CA ILE A 35 5.08 2.10 -1.37
C ILE A 35 3.75 1.90 -0.66
N THR A 36 3.40 2.78 0.27
CA THR A 36 2.11 2.68 0.97
C THR A 36 0.99 3.34 0.17
N GLY A 37 -0.27 3.07 0.52
CA GLY A 37 -1.42 3.74 -0.10
C GLY A 37 -1.37 5.27 0.02
N GLU A 38 -0.83 5.79 1.13
CA GLU A 38 -0.61 7.24 1.30
C GLU A 38 0.47 7.77 0.34
N GLN A 39 1.57 7.03 0.16
CA GLN A 39 2.60 7.41 -0.81
C GLN A 39 2.06 7.36 -2.24
N ILE A 40 1.25 6.35 -2.59
CA ILE A 40 0.55 6.25 -3.87
C ILE A 40 -0.29 7.50 -4.13
N GLU A 41 -1.09 7.95 -3.15
CA GLU A 41 -1.88 9.17 -3.28
C GLU A 41 -0.99 10.40 -3.53
N LEU A 42 0.09 10.55 -2.76
CA LEU A 42 1.03 11.66 -2.92
C LEU A 42 1.72 11.65 -4.29
N PHE A 43 2.15 10.48 -4.77
CA PHE A 43 2.74 10.33 -6.10
C PHE A 43 1.71 10.57 -7.19
N ALA A 44 0.50 10.05 -7.09
CA ALA A 44 -0.56 10.27 -8.07
C ALA A 44 -0.90 11.77 -8.24
N ASN A 45 -0.97 12.51 -7.14
CA ASN A 45 -1.16 13.96 -7.16
C ASN A 45 -0.03 14.69 -7.92
N LYS A 46 1.22 14.22 -7.78
CA LYS A 46 2.38 14.82 -8.44
C LYS A 46 2.53 14.39 -9.90
N LEU A 47 2.22 13.14 -10.18
CA LEU A 47 2.39 12.51 -11.47
C LEU A 47 1.45 13.11 -12.51
N GLY A 48 0.20 13.40 -12.12
CA GLY A 48 -0.77 14.06 -13.01
C GLY A 48 -0.81 13.35 -14.37
N GLU A 49 -0.83 14.09 -15.48
CA GLU A 49 -0.90 13.53 -16.85
C GLU A 49 0.33 12.70 -17.25
N GLN A 50 1.45 12.81 -16.52
CA GLN A 50 2.66 12.06 -16.83
C GLN A 50 2.53 10.56 -16.55
N TRP A 51 1.45 10.12 -15.89
CA TRP A 51 1.19 8.70 -15.64
C TRP A 51 1.23 7.87 -16.92
N LYS A 52 0.69 8.40 -18.03
CA LYS A 52 0.69 7.71 -19.32
C LYS A 52 2.10 7.58 -19.92
N ILE A 53 2.98 8.51 -19.60
CA ILE A 53 4.39 8.47 -20.00
C ILE A 53 5.15 7.48 -19.12
N LEU A 54 4.84 7.42 -17.83
CA LEU A 54 5.49 6.52 -16.87
C LEU A 54 5.09 5.05 -17.07
N ALA A 55 3.85 4.79 -17.47
CA ALA A 55 3.32 3.43 -17.55
C ALA A 55 4.15 2.43 -18.39
N PRO A 56 4.69 2.79 -19.57
CA PRO A 56 5.59 1.91 -20.32
C PRO A 56 6.94 1.67 -19.64
N TYR A 57 7.45 2.61 -18.82
CA TYR A 57 8.69 2.42 -18.07
C TYR A 57 8.49 1.47 -16.88
N LEU A 58 7.28 1.42 -16.34
CA LEU A 58 6.86 0.47 -15.31
C LEU A 58 6.41 -0.88 -15.90
N GLU A 59 6.67 -1.10 -17.19
CA GLU A 59 6.32 -2.31 -17.95
C GLU A 59 4.83 -2.68 -17.89
N ILE A 60 3.96 -1.70 -17.66
CA ILE A 60 2.52 -1.90 -17.65
C ILE A 60 2.03 -2.13 -19.09
N LYS A 61 1.23 -3.19 -19.27
CA LYS A 61 0.72 -3.61 -20.58
C LYS A 61 -0.16 -2.53 -21.20
N ASP A 62 -0.08 -2.36 -22.52
CA ASP A 62 -0.95 -1.47 -23.29
C ASP A 62 -2.45 -1.68 -23.03
N SER A 63 -2.88 -2.93 -22.81
CA SER A 63 -4.28 -3.24 -22.48
C SER A 63 -4.68 -2.62 -21.14
N GLU A 64 -3.79 -2.67 -20.14
CA GLU A 64 -4.03 -2.12 -18.81
C GLU A 64 -4.02 -0.59 -18.86
N ILE A 65 -3.08 0.02 -19.60
CA ILE A 65 -3.04 1.47 -19.81
C ILE A 65 -4.36 1.94 -20.42
N ARG A 66 -4.86 1.25 -21.46
CA ARG A 66 -6.15 1.57 -22.08
C ARG A 66 -7.32 1.37 -21.12
N GLN A 67 -7.28 0.36 -20.26
CA GLN A 67 -8.31 0.16 -19.24
C GLN A 67 -8.31 1.31 -18.23
N ILE A 68 -7.15 1.72 -17.71
CA ILE A 68 -7.03 2.88 -16.81
C ILE A 68 -7.59 4.15 -17.48
N GLU A 69 -7.31 4.36 -18.77
CA GLU A 69 -7.92 5.48 -19.51
C GLU A 69 -9.44 5.38 -19.61
N CYS A 70 -10.00 4.19 -19.79
CA CYS A 70 -11.44 3.97 -19.90
C CYS A 70 -12.16 4.04 -18.53
N ASP A 71 -11.50 3.61 -17.45
CA ASP A 71 -12.10 3.44 -16.13
C ASP A 71 -12.31 4.77 -15.40
N SER A 72 -11.54 5.80 -15.72
CA SER A 72 -11.68 7.13 -15.14
C SER A 72 -11.36 8.21 -16.16
N GLU A 73 -12.01 9.38 -16.08
CA GLU A 73 -11.59 10.60 -16.79
C GLU A 73 -10.67 11.48 -15.95
N ASP A 74 -10.64 11.26 -14.63
CA ASP A 74 -9.82 12.03 -13.70
C ASP A 74 -8.36 11.59 -13.79
N VAL A 75 -7.49 12.55 -14.12
CA VAL A 75 -6.07 12.31 -14.34
C VAL A 75 -5.38 11.79 -13.07
N LYS A 76 -5.75 12.30 -11.89
CA LYS A 76 -5.19 11.84 -10.62
C LYS A 76 -5.64 10.41 -10.33
N MET A 77 -6.90 10.06 -10.59
CA MET A 77 -7.39 8.70 -10.43
C MET A 77 -6.66 7.73 -11.35
N ARG A 78 -6.44 8.10 -12.61
CA ARG A 78 -5.64 7.31 -13.56
C ARG A 78 -4.20 7.10 -13.07
N ALA A 79 -3.57 8.16 -12.59
CA ALA A 79 -2.23 8.10 -12.01
C ALA A 79 -2.20 7.17 -10.78
N LYS A 80 -3.22 7.22 -9.92
CA LYS A 80 -3.35 6.31 -8.78
C LYS A 80 -3.53 4.86 -9.23
N GLN A 81 -4.43 4.60 -10.18
CA GLN A 81 -4.67 3.24 -10.70
C GLN A 81 -3.40 2.65 -11.31
N LEU A 82 -2.62 3.45 -12.04
CA LEU A 82 -1.32 3.03 -12.55
C LEU A 82 -0.37 2.58 -11.43
N LEU A 83 -0.23 3.41 -10.39
CA LEU A 83 0.68 3.12 -9.27
C LEU A 83 0.24 1.87 -8.48
N VAL A 84 -1.07 1.65 -8.35
CA VAL A 84 -1.63 0.42 -7.76
C VAL A 84 -1.33 -0.78 -8.65
N ALA A 85 -1.58 -0.70 -9.96
CA ALA A 85 -1.29 -1.79 -10.89
C ALA A 85 0.20 -2.15 -10.92
N TRP A 86 1.08 -1.15 -10.87
CA TRP A 86 2.51 -1.35 -10.74
C TRP A 86 2.88 -1.99 -9.39
N GLN A 87 2.29 -1.53 -8.28
CA GLN A 87 2.49 -2.14 -6.98
C GLN A 87 2.05 -3.61 -6.96
N ASP A 88 0.93 -3.95 -7.57
CA ASP A 88 0.43 -5.33 -7.64
C ASP A 88 1.34 -6.21 -8.52
N GLN A 89 1.95 -5.64 -9.55
CA GLN A 89 2.91 -6.34 -10.43
C GLN A 89 4.26 -6.58 -9.74
N GLU A 90 4.80 -5.56 -9.10
CA GLU A 90 6.16 -5.53 -8.55
C GLU A 90 6.20 -6.07 -7.09
N GLY A 91 5.06 -6.05 -6.41
CA GLY A 91 4.87 -6.59 -5.06
C GLY A 91 5.76 -5.91 -4.03
N ALA A 92 6.59 -6.70 -3.35
CA ALA A 92 7.50 -6.20 -2.32
C ALA A 92 8.60 -5.26 -2.88
N HIS A 93 8.89 -5.34 -4.18
CA HIS A 93 9.88 -4.50 -4.85
C HIS A 93 9.31 -3.17 -5.33
N ALA A 94 8.01 -2.94 -5.14
CA ALA A 94 7.33 -1.71 -5.49
C ALA A 94 7.70 -0.58 -4.53
N THR A 95 8.98 -0.24 -4.40
CA THR A 95 9.49 0.74 -3.43
C THR A 95 9.68 2.11 -4.07
N THR A 96 9.84 3.16 -3.27
CA THR A 96 10.04 4.53 -3.79
C THR A 96 11.31 4.68 -4.63
N ASP A 97 12.29 3.81 -4.45
CA ASP A 97 13.56 3.84 -5.19
C ASP A 97 13.44 3.19 -6.58
N ASN A 98 12.43 2.32 -6.78
CA ASN A 98 12.14 1.65 -8.04
C ASN A 98 11.09 2.37 -8.90
N LEU A 99 10.53 3.48 -8.41
CA LEU A 99 9.52 4.31 -9.08
C LEU A 99 10.14 5.60 -9.66
#